data_AF-A0A013VTW5-F1
#
_entry.id   AF-A0A013VTW5-F1
#
_cell.length_a   1.000
_cell.length_b   1.000
_cell.length_c   1.000
_cell.angle_alpha   90.00
_cell.angle_beta   90.00
_cell.angle_gamma   90.00
#
_symmetry.space_group_name_H-M   'P 1'
#
loop_
_entity.id
_entity.type
_entity.pdbx_description
1 polymer ?
#
loop_
_entity_poly.entity_id
_entity_poly.type
_entity_poly.pdbx_seq_one_letter_code
_entity_poly.pdbx_strand_id
1 'polypeptide(L)' 'MVAAGIPTDRLFLAVVYKSGVGLHTVLLVRTDEGDMVLDSLTSRIRHWHQTGFIWVRAQVPGSPLQWKRVA' A
#
# COMPACT_ATOMS: atom_id res chain seq x y z
N MET A 1 4.34 13.22 0.96
CA MET A 1 2.97 12.94 0.47
C MET A 1 1.94 13.82 1.17
N VAL A 2 1.82 13.77 2.50
CA VAL A 2 0.94 14.70 3.24
C VAL A 2 1.36 16.15 3.00
N ALA A 3 2.65 16.46 3.13
CA ALA A 3 3.20 17.78 2.79
C ALA A 3 3.06 18.15 1.29
N ALA A 4 2.80 17.16 0.42
CA ALA A 4 2.55 17.36 -1.00
C ALA A 4 1.04 17.52 -1.31
N GLY A 5 0.19 17.65 -0.29
CA GLY A 5 -1.24 17.89 -0.43
C GLY A 5 -2.10 16.64 -0.62
N ILE A 6 -1.54 15.44 -0.50
CA ILE A 6 -2.34 14.21 -0.61
C ILE A 6 -3.13 14.00 0.69
N PRO A 7 -4.47 13.86 0.61
CA PRO A 7 -5.30 13.57 1.77
C PRO A 7 -4.83 12.34 2.54
N THR A 8 -4.83 12.42 3.87
CA THR A 8 -4.34 11.33 4.74
C THR A 8 -5.21 10.07 4.66
N ASP A 9 -6.50 10.21 4.36
CA ASP A 9 -7.42 9.10 4.10
C ASP A 9 -7.18 8.41 2.75
N ARG A 10 -6.36 8.98 1.87
CA ARG A 10 -5.88 8.35 0.64
C ARG A 10 -4.52 7.67 0.80
N LEU A 11 -3.91 7.73 1.99
CA LEU A 11 -2.62 7.13 2.27
C LEU A 11 -2.77 6.04 3.34
N PHE A 12 -2.35 4.82 3.03
CA PHE A 12 -2.43 3.71 3.98
C PHE A 12 -1.35 2.68 3.71
N LEU A 13 -0.84 2.06 4.77
CA LEU A 13 0.20 1.03 4.69
C LEU A 13 -0.42 -0.35 4.48
N ALA A 14 0.35 -1.24 3.85
CA ALA A 14 0.06 -2.66 3.84
C ALA A 14 1.31 -3.47 4.14
N VAL A 15 1.09 -4.63 4.78
CA VAL A 15 2.07 -5.69 4.88
C VAL A 15 1.76 -6.71 3.80
N VAL A 16 2.78 -7.03 3.01
CA VAL A 16 2.73 -8.00 1.93
C VAL A 16 3.82 -9.05 2.11
N TYR A 17 3.69 -10.18 1.44
CA TYR A 17 4.79 -11.09 1.19
C TYR A 17 5.28 -10.92 -0.25
N LYS A 18 6.58 -10.67 -0.39
CA LYS A 18 7.27 -10.52 -1.67
C LYS A 18 8.31 -11.63 -1.81
N SER A 19 8.22 -12.39 -2.90
CA SER A 19 9.16 -13.50 -3.16
C SER A 19 10.62 -13.00 -3.12
N GLY A 20 11.48 -13.75 -2.43
CA GLY A 20 12.89 -13.40 -2.22
C GLY A 20 13.16 -12.33 -1.15
N VAL A 21 12.13 -11.66 -0.62
CA VAL A 21 12.26 -10.65 0.45
C VAL A 21 11.59 -11.10 1.75
N GLY A 22 10.44 -11.79 1.64
CA GLY A 22 9.62 -12.15 2.79
C GLY A 22 8.55 -11.09 3.07
N LEU A 23 8.23 -10.89 4.35
CA LEU A 23 7.30 -9.84 4.78
C LEU A 23 7.89 -8.45 4.51
N HIS A 24 7.13 -7.62 3.83
CA HIS A 24 7.52 -6.28 3.42
C HIS A 24 6.38 -5.30 3.64
N THR A 25 6.72 -4.08 4.03
CA THR A 25 5.74 -3.00 4.22
C THR A 25 5.80 -2.05 3.03
N VAL A 26 4.64 -1.77 2.44
CA VAL A 26 4.50 -0.85 1.31
C VAL A 26 3.50 0.25 1.65
N LEU A 27 3.62 1.39 0.96
CA LEU A 27 2.65 2.46 1.03
C LEU A 27 1.69 2.35 -0.16
N LEU A 28 0.40 2.53 0.10
CA LEU A 28 -0.62 2.66 -0.92
C LEU A 28 -1.13 4.10 -0.98
N VAL A 29 -1.45 4.51 -2.20
CA VAL A 29 -2.11 5.77 -2.50
C VAL A 29 -3.40 5.45 -3.23
N ARG A 30 -4.53 5.83 -2.64
CA ARG A 30 -5.83 5.74 -3.29
C ARG A 30 -5.98 6.87 -4.29
N THR A 31 -6.11 6.51 -5.56
CA THR A 31 -6.46 7.41 -6.65
C THR A 31 -7.87 7.09 -7.14
N ASP A 32 -8.42 7.95 -7.99
CA ASP A 32 -9.75 7.70 -8.58
C ASP A 32 -9.73 6.52 -9.58
N GLU A 33 -8.54 6.13 -10.05
CA GLU A 33 -8.28 4.94 -10.89
C GLU A 33 -7.94 3.69 -10.07
N GLY A 34 -7.95 3.79 -8.74
CA GLY A 34 -7.67 2.71 -7.81
C GLY A 34 -6.37 2.88 -7.01
N ASP A 35 -6.00 1.82 -6.30
CA ASP A 35 -4.89 1.85 -5.34
C ASP A 35 -3.54 1.57 -6.02
N MET A 36 -2.61 2.53 -5.87
CA MET A 36 -1.24 2.49 -6.40
C MET A 36 -0.25 2.16 -5.30
N VAL A 37 0.79 1.38 -5.62
CA VAL A 37 1.80 0.93 -4.66
C VAL A 37 3.11 1.71 -4.83
N LEU A 38 3.58 2.24 -3.72
CA LEU A 38 4.91 2.84 -3.56
C LEU A 38 5.74 1.89 -2.70
N ASP A 39 6.72 1.25 -3.34
CA ASP A 39 7.61 0.26 -2.73
C ASP A 39 9.01 0.88 -2.57
N SER A 40 9.62 0.78 -1.40
CA SER A 40 10.99 1.29 -1.17
C SER A 40 12.07 0.51 -1.93
N LEU A 41 11.76 -0.69 -2.43
CA LEU A 41 12.69 -1.55 -3.17
C LEU A 41 12.73 -1.26 -4.68
N THR A 42 11.83 -0.41 -5.20
CA THR A 42 11.80 -0.06 -6.62
C THR A 42 11.12 1.28 -6.86
N SER A 43 11.61 2.06 -7.83
CA SER A 43 10.97 3.31 -8.25
C SER A 43 9.72 3.14 -9.11
N ARG A 44 9.37 1.89 -9.48
CA ARG A 44 8.21 1.60 -10.34
C ARG A 44 6.92 1.71 -9.53
N ILE A 45 6.05 2.64 -9.91
CA ILE A 45 4.69 2.73 -9.39
C ILE A 45 3.80 1.80 -10.21
N ARG A 46 3.02 0.95 -9.53
CA ARG A 46 2.11 -0.02 -10.16
C ARG A 46 0.80 -0.07 -9.41
N HIS A 47 -0.28 -0.44 -10.09
CA HIS A 47 -1.51 -0.82 -9.41
C HIS A 47 -1.26 -2.03 -8.51
N TRP A 48 -1.97 -2.09 -7.38
CA TRP A 48 -1.80 -3.15 -6.38
C TRP A 48 -1.92 -4.58 -6.93
N HIS A 49 -2.79 -4.79 -7.93
CA HIS A 49 -3.02 -6.09 -8.57
C HIS A 49 -1.92 -6.48 -9.58
N GLN A 50 -1.00 -5.57 -9.92
CA GLN A 50 0.08 -5.78 -10.91
C GLN A 50 1.46 -6.01 -10.27
N THR A 51 1.53 -6.03 -8.94
CA THR A 51 2.80 -6.17 -8.19
C THR A 51 3.24 -7.63 -8.03
N GLY A 52 2.31 -8.58 -8.12
CA GLY A 52 2.54 -9.99 -7.82
C GLY A 52 2.77 -10.29 -6.34
N PHE A 53 2.42 -9.35 -5.44
CA PHE A 53 2.53 -9.54 -4.00
C PHE A 53 1.39 -10.40 -3.44
N ILE A 54 1.69 -11.14 -2.37
CA ILE A 54 0.64 -11.76 -1.53
C ILE A 54 0.30 -10.76 -0.44
N TRP A 55 -0.95 -10.32 -0.39
CA TRP A 55 -1.39 -9.29 0.54
C TRP A 55 -1.78 -9.91 1.88
N VAL A 56 -1.20 -9.43 2.98
CA VAL A 56 -1.41 -10.00 4.32
C VAL A 56 -2.43 -9.16 5.09
N ARG A 57 -2.14 -7.87 5.27
CA ARG A 57 -3.03 -6.93 5.96
C ARG A 57 -2.78 -5.51 5.48
N ALA A 58 -3.80 -4.66 5.54
CA ALA A 58 -3.69 -3.25 5.22
C ALA A 58 -4.33 -2.40 6.32
N GLN A 59 -3.83 -1.18 6.49
CA GLN A 59 -4.50 -0.15 7.27
C GLN A 59 -5.84 0.19 6.62
N VAL A 60 -6.84 0.47 7.45
CA VAL A 60 -8.10 1.05 6.96
C VAL A 60 -7.82 2.51 6.57
N PRO A 61 -8.13 2.91 5.33
CA PRO A 61 -7.94 4.29 4.89
C PRO A 61 -8.67 5.27 5.83
N GLY A 62 -7.98 6.32 6.29
CA GLY A 62 -8.49 7.29 7.27
C GLY A 62 -8.52 6.80 8.73
N SER A 63 -8.08 5.57 9.00
CA SER A 63 -8.04 4.97 10.35
C SER A 63 -6.71 4.22 10.58
N PRO A 64 -5.58 4.93 10.75
CA PRO A 64 -4.23 4.35 10.68
C PRO A 64 -3.91 3.31 11.76
N LEU A 65 -4.64 3.30 12.88
CA LEU A 65 -4.49 2.30 13.93
C LEU A 65 -5.28 1.02 13.65
N GLN A 66 -6.21 1.05 12.71
CA GLN A 66 -7.07 -0.08 12.39
C GLN A 66 -6.52 -0.83 11.19
N TRP A 67 -6.32 -2.14 11.32
CA TRP A 67 -5.80 -3.01 10.28
C TRP A 67 -6.82 -4.11 9.97
N LYS A 68 -6.94 -4.46 8.68
CA LYS A 68 -7.77 -5.56 8.22
C LYS A 68 -6.92 -6.56 7.44
N ARG A 69 -7.20 -7.85 7.60
CA ARG A 69 -6.63 -8.89 6.75
C ARG A 69 -7.13 -8.65 5.33
N VAL A 70 -6.22 -8.70 4.37
CA VAL A 70 -6.63 -8.70 2.95
C VAL A 70 -7.03 -10.14 2.63
N ALA A 71 -8.27 -10.32 2.18
CA ALA A 71 -8.82 -11.64 1.82
C ALA A 71 -8.49 -11.97 0.37
#